data_AF-A0A520NB38-F1
#
_entry.id   AF-A0A520NB38-F1
#
_cell.length_a   1.000
_cell.length_b   1.000
_cell.length_c   1.000
_cell.angle_alpha   90.00
_cell.angle_beta   90.00
_cell.angle_gamma   90.00
#
_symmetry.space_group_name_H-M   'P 1'
#
loop_
_entity.id
_entity.type
_entity.pdbx_description
1 polymer ?
#
loop_
_entity_poly.entity_id
_entity_poly.type
_entity_poly.pdbx_seq_one_letter_code
_entity_poly.pdbx_strand_id
1 'polypeptide(L)' 'MDTVLWGGLVFLLAVGGMFLAMNRIDRSAMPDRKKRLLNYALLAGIAILAIVIFRWHSVTYMATGL' A
#
# COMPACT_ATOMS: atom_id res chain seq x y z
N MET A 1 4.75 14.95 -16.19
CA MET A 1 4.17 15.82 -15.15
C MET A 1 2.76 15.30 -14.87
N ASP A 2 2.40 15.11 -13.59
CA ASP A 2 1.19 14.44 -13.02
C ASP A 2 1.33 12.99 -12.53
N THR A 3 2.39 12.26 -12.90
CA THR A 3 2.62 10.88 -12.41
C THR A 3 2.82 10.81 -10.89
N VAL A 4 3.35 11.88 -10.28
CA VAL A 4 3.55 11.99 -8.83
C VAL A 4 2.23 12.11 -8.08
N LEU A 5 1.34 12.97 -8.56
CA LEU A 5 0.01 13.18 -7.96
C LEU A 5 -0.85 11.93 -8.11
N TRP A 6 -0.85 11.31 -9.30
CA TRP A 6 -1.54 10.04 -9.52
C TRP A 6 -0.95 8.90 -8.70
N GLY A 7 0.38 8.79 -8.60
CA GLY A 7 1.04 7.79 -7.76
C GLY A 7 0.72 7.96 -6.28
N GLY A 8 0.74 9.20 -5.79
CA GLY A 8 0.35 9.53 -4.41
C GLY A 8 -1.13 9.24 -4.14
N LEU A 9 -2.02 9.55 -5.08
CA LEU A 9 -3.46 9.29 -4.93
C LEU A 9 -3.77 7.78 -4.92
N VAL A 10 -3.13 7.01 -5.80
CA VAL A 10 -3.23 5.54 -5.81
C VAL A 10 -2.68 4.95 -4.51
N PHE A 11 -1.55 5.45 -4.01
CA PHE A 11 -0.99 5.03 -2.72
C PHE A 11 -1.98 5.29 -1.58
N LEU A 12 -2.58 6.48 -1.54
CA LEU A 12 -3.46 6.90 -0.47
C LEU A 12 -4.75 6.07 -0.45
N LEU A 13 -5.33 5.79 -1.62
CA LEU A 13 -6.48 4.89 -1.76
C LEU A 13 -6.13 3.45 -1.36
N ALA A 14 -4.97 2.94 -1.77
CA ALA A 14 -4.53 1.59 -1.43
C ALA A 14 -4.29 1.42 0.08
N VAL A 15 -3.56 2.34 0.70
CA VAL A 15 -3.29 2.32 2.15
C VAL A 15 -4.57 2.53 2.94
N GLY A 16 -5.43 3.47 2.54
CA GLY A 16 -6.74 3.67 3.17
C GLY A 16 -7.63 2.43 3.10
N GLY A 17 -7.67 1.76 1.94
CA GLY A 17 -8.38 0.50 1.77
C GLY A 17 -7.81 -0.64 2.63
N MET A 18 -6.49 -0.75 2.74
CA MET A 18 -5.84 -1.72 3.62
C MET A 18 -6.14 -1.45 5.10
N PHE A 19 -6.21 -0.18 5.52
CA PHE A 19 -6.56 0.19 6.89
C PHE A 19 -8.02 -0.18 7.24
N LEU A 20 -8.94 0.05 6.29
CA LEU A 20 -10.33 -0.42 6.39
C LEU A 20 -10.41 -1.94 6.46
N ALA A 21 -9.60 -2.65 5.67
CA ALA A 21 -9.51 -4.10 5.70
C ALA A 21 -8.99 -4.61 7.06
N MET A 22 -7.93 -4.01 7.62
CA MET A 22 -7.43 -4.34 8.97
C MET A 22 -8.54 -4.17 10.01
N ASN A 23 -9.25 -3.03 10.00
CA ASN A 23 -10.34 -2.77 10.94
C ASN A 23 -11.50 -3.78 10.80
N ARG A 24 -11.82 -4.21 9.56
CA ARG A 24 -12.78 -5.30 9.28
C ARG A 24 -12.29 -6.65 9.82
N ILE A 25 -11.02 -6.97 9.65
CA ILE A 25 -10.39 -8.22 10.13
C ILE A 25 -10.41 -8.27 11.65
N ASP A 26 -10.05 -7.17 12.31
CA ASP A 26 -10.00 -7.07 13.76
C ASP A 26 -11.39 -7.24 14.39
N ARG A 27 -12.43 -6.70 13.75
CA ARG A 27 -13.84 -6.88 14.16
C ARG A 27 -14.44 -8.24 13.81
N SER A 28 -13.79 -9.05 12.97
CA SER A 28 -14.33 -10.37 12.60
C SER A 28 -14.28 -11.36 13.78
N ALA A 29 -15.12 -12.39 13.77
CA ALA A 29 -15.06 -13.48 14.75
C ALA A 29 -13.92 -14.49 14.49
N MET A 30 -12.93 -14.14 13.65
CA MET A 30 -11.82 -15.03 13.33
C MET A 30 -10.90 -15.28 14.53
N PRO A 31 -10.21 -16.43 14.57
CA PRO A 31 -9.19 -16.71 15.58
C PRO A 31 -8.07 -15.66 15.58
N ASP A 32 -7.59 -15.26 16.76
CA ASP A 32 -6.58 -14.20 16.93
C ASP A 32 -5.30 -14.45 16.12
N ARG A 33 -4.92 -15.72 15.97
CA ARG A 33 -3.74 -16.13 15.17
C ARG A 33 -3.90 -15.77 13.70
N LYS A 34 -5.10 -15.92 13.13
CA LYS A 34 -5.40 -15.58 11.73
C LYS A 34 -5.50 -14.06 11.54
N LYS A 35 -6.09 -13.34 12.50
CA LYS A 35 -6.13 -11.87 12.49
C LYS A 35 -4.73 -11.26 12.47
N ARG A 36 -3.85 -11.72 13.36
CA ARG A 36 -2.44 -11.28 13.39
C ARG A 36 -1.73 -11.56 12.08
N LEU A 37 -1.89 -12.76 11.50
CA LEU A 37 -1.26 -13.12 10.23
C LEU A 37 -1.74 -12.20 9.09
N LEU A 38 -3.04 -11.95 9.00
CA LEU A 38 -3.61 -11.06 7.99
C LEU A 38 -3.15 -9.61 8.16
N ASN A 39 -3.08 -9.11 9.39
CA ASN A 39 -2.56 -7.77 9.66
C ASN A 39 -1.08 -7.64 9.29
N TYR A 40 -0.26 -8.66 9.57
CA TYR A 40 1.14 -8.68 9.11
C TYR A 40 1.26 -8.75 7.59
N ALA A 41 0.41 -9.54 6.93
CA ALA A 41 0.38 -9.60 5.47
C ALA A 41 -0.03 -8.25 4.86
N LEU A 42 -1.00 -7.55 5.45
CA LEU A 42 -1.40 -6.21 5.04
C LEU A 42 -0.26 -5.20 5.24
N LEU A 43 0.44 -5.26 6.37
CA LEU A 43 1.59 -4.39 6.64
C LEU A 43 2.73 -4.62 5.63
N ALA A 44 3.05 -5.88 5.33
CA ALA A 44 4.03 -6.24 4.32
C ALA A 44 3.59 -5.76 2.91
N GLY A 45 2.28 -5.87 2.62
CA GLY A 45 1.68 -5.33 1.41
C GLY A 45 1.90 -3.83 1.25
N ILE A 46 1.68 -3.04 2.32
CA ILE A 46 1.94 -1.59 2.31
C ILE A 46 3.41 -1.30 2.01
N ALA A 47 4.34 -2.04 2.65
CA ALA A 47 5.78 -1.84 2.42
C ALA A 47 6.18 -2.12 0.96
N ILE A 48 5.71 -3.22 0.38
CA ILE A 48 5.97 -3.56 -1.03
C ILE A 48 5.37 -2.50 -1.95
N LEU A 49 4.14 -2.06 -1.67
CA LEU A 49 3.44 -1.07 -2.49
C LEU A 49 4.17 0.28 -2.48
N ALA A 50 4.70 0.70 -1.32
CA ALA A 50 5.58 1.86 -1.22
C ALA A 50 6.83 1.71 -2.09
N ILE A 51 7.55 0.58 -1.98
CA ILE A 51 8.76 0.32 -2.78
C ILE A 51 8.45 0.37 -4.29
N VAL A 52 7.34 -0.23 -4.73
CA VAL A 52 6.94 -0.22 -6.14
C VAL A 52 6.67 1.20 -6.64
N ILE A 53 5.98 2.03 -5.85
CA ILE A 53 5.69 3.41 -6.24
C ILE A 53 6.96 4.25 -6.28
N PHE A 54 7.84 4.14 -5.27
CA PHE A 54 9.12 4.84 -5.28
C PHE A 54 10.00 4.40 -6.46
N ARG A 55 10.02 3.10 -6.77
CA ARG A 55 10.76 2.56 -7.92
C ARG A 55 10.19 3.07 -9.24
N TRP A 56 8.88 3.06 -9.40
CA TRP A 56 8.22 3.59 -10.59
C TRP A 56 8.50 5.09 -10.72
N HIS A 57 8.39 5.86 -9.64
CA HIS A 57 8.73 7.28 -9.65
C HIS A 57 10.20 7.51 -10.06
N SER A 58 11.14 6.74 -9.50
CA SER A 58 12.56 6.82 -9.84
C SER A 58 12.83 6.49 -11.31
N VAL A 59 12.22 5.44 -11.85
CA VAL A 59 12.35 5.06 -13.27
C VAL A 59 11.77 6.13 -14.18
N THR A 60 10.62 6.70 -13.80
CA THR A 60 9.97 7.76 -14.58
C THR A 60 10.82 9.04 -14.57
N TYR A 61 11.42 9.36 -13.43
CA TYR A 61 12.35 10.48 -13.30
C TYR A 61 13.60 10.29 -14.19
N MET A 62 14.22 9.11 -14.14
CA MET A 62 15.36 8.75 -15.00
C MET A 62 15.00 8.75 -16.50
N ALA A 63 13.80 8.29 -16.86
CA ALA A 63 13.34 8.23 -18.25
C ALA A 63 12.95 9.61 -18.81
N THR A 64 12.55 10.55 -17.96
CA THR A 64 12.14 11.91 -18.40
C THR A 64 13.33 12.85 -18.57
N GLY A 65 14.53 12.49 -18.06
CA GLY A 65 15.80 13.11 -18.46
C GLY A 65 15.84 14.64 -18.40
N LEU A 66 15.58 15.23 -17.22
CA LEU A 66 16.08 16.56 -16.87
C LEU A 66 17.31 16.42 -15.97
#